data_AF-A0A0F2J7J6-F1
#
_entry.id   AF-A0A0F2J7J6-F1
#
_cell.length_a   1.000
_cell.length_b   1.000
_cell.length_c   1.000
_cell.angle_alpha   90.00
_cell.angle_beta   90.00
_cell.angle_gamma   90.00
#
_symmetry.space_group_name_H-M   'P 1'
#
loop_
_entity.id
_entity.type
_entity.pdbx_description
1 polymer ?
#
loop_
_entity_poly.entity_id
_entity_poly.type
_entity_poly.pdbx_seq_one_letter_code
_entity_poly.pdbx_strand_id
1 'polypeptide(L)'
;MYVEQIGIPLIASRTETAVLANIVETPKEVMEATAALELLHDIYDDIHQIGPMLRKSIRKEAQLDLDKIERRIEEILKHKVEF
;
A
#
# COMPACT_ATOMS: atom_id res chain seq x y z
N MET A 1 9.77 -34.74 -17.33
CA MET A 1 10.41 -35.00 -16.02
C MET A 1 11.76 -34.29 -15.99
N TYR A 2 11.83 -33.15 -15.31
CA TYR A 2 12.88 -32.86 -14.34
C TYR A 2 12.35 -31.71 -13.48
N VAL A 3 11.88 -32.04 -12.28
CA VAL A 3 11.51 -31.09 -11.23
C VAL A 3 12.54 -31.32 -10.14
N GLU A 4 13.52 -30.42 -10.05
CA GLU A 4 14.46 -30.39 -8.94
C GLU A 4 13.73 -29.96 -7.67
N GLN A 5 13.92 -30.74 -6.61
CA GLN A 5 13.15 -30.69 -5.38
C GLN A 5 13.30 -29.36 -4.65
N ILE A 6 12.13 -28.76 -4.38
CA ILE A 6 11.92 -27.60 -3.52
C ILE A 6 12.32 -27.99 -2.09
N GLY A 7 13.44 -27.44 -1.62
CA GLY A 7 14.02 -27.70 -0.30
C GLY A 7 14.02 -26.49 0.64
N ILE A 8 13.05 -25.57 0.51
CA ILE A 8 12.94 -24.42 1.41
C ILE A 8 11.48 -24.32 1.86
N PRO A 9 11.17 -24.39 3.16
CA PRO A 9 9.82 -24.12 3.63
C PRO A 9 9.50 -22.67 3.29
N LEU A 10 8.62 -22.49 2.30
CA LEU A 10 8.08 -21.20 1.90
C LEU A 10 7.18 -20.69 3.03
N ILE A 11 7.75 -19.92 3.95
CA ILE A 11 6.96 -19.14 4.90
C ILE A 11 6.33 -17.99 4.10
N ALA A 12 5.08 -18.22 3.69
CA ALA A 12 4.29 -17.51 2.69
C ALA A 12 3.83 -16.08 3.09
N SER A 13 4.69 -15.27 3.72
CA SER A 13 4.34 -13.89 4.10
C SER A 13 5.31 -12.83 3.55
N ARG A 14 6.49 -13.22 3.03
CA ARG A 14 7.45 -12.30 2.39
C ARG A 14 7.83 -12.70 0.96
N THR A 15 7.33 -13.84 0.48
CA THR A 15 7.79 -14.48 -0.75
C THR A 15 6.99 -14.08 -1.99
N GLU A 16 5.76 -13.58 -1.88
CA GLU A 16 4.99 -13.20 -3.07
C GLU A 16 5.68 -12.06 -3.84
N THR A 17 6.08 -10.99 -3.16
CA THR A 17 6.85 -9.89 -3.75
C THR A 17 8.22 -10.36 -4.28
N ALA A 18 8.90 -11.24 -3.57
CA ALA A 18 10.22 -11.75 -3.97
C ALA A 18 10.17 -12.73 -5.16
N VAL A 19 9.07 -13.48 -5.30
CA VAL A 19 8.85 -14.38 -6.44
C VAL A 19 8.42 -13.58 -7.67
N LEU A 20 7.54 -12.60 -7.52
CA LEU A 20 7.12 -11.72 -8.62
C LEU A 20 8.27 -10.86 -9.16
N ALA A 21 9.14 -10.35 -8.28
CA ALA A 21 10.31 -9.56 -8.67
C ALA A 21 11.36 -10.36 -9.47
N ASN A 22 11.38 -11.69 -9.33
CA ASN A 22 12.27 -12.56 -10.08
C ASN A 22 11.66 -13.05 -11.41
N ILE A 23 10.34 -12.91 -11.60
CA ILE A 23 9.63 -13.34 -12.82
C ILE A 23 9.43 -12.18 -13.80
N VAL A 24 9.35 -10.95 -13.29
CA VAL A 24 9.10 -9.75 -14.11
C VAL A 24 10.38 -8.93 -14.16
N GLU A 25 10.84 -8.53 -15.36
CA GLU A 25 12.00 -7.64 -15.59
C GLU A 25 11.81 -6.20 -15.03
N THR A 26 10.81 -5.97 -14.18
CA THR A 26 10.53 -4.65 -13.59
C THR A 26 11.52 -4.38 -12.48
N PRO A 27 12.19 -3.21 -12.46
CA PRO A 27 13.08 -2.84 -11.37
C PRO A 27 12.37 -2.93 -10.03
N LYS A 28 13.06 -3.48 -9.02
CA LYS A 28 12.52 -3.69 -7.68
C LYS A 28 11.93 -2.40 -7.10
N GLU A 29 12.57 -1.27 -7.35
CA GLU A 29 12.16 0.05 -6.89
C GLU A 29 10.79 0.44 -7.45
N VAL A 30 10.50 0.07 -8.71
CA VAL A 30 9.20 0.34 -9.35
C VAL A 30 8.11 -0.53 -8.73
N MET A 31 8.42 -1.79 -8.40
CA MET A 31 7.48 -2.68 -7.73
C MET A 31 7.16 -2.19 -6.31
N GLU A 32 8.19 -1.81 -5.53
CA GLU A 32 8.02 -1.28 -4.17
C GLU A 32 7.22 0.03 -4.18
N ALA A 33 7.50 0.93 -5.13
CA ALA A 33 6.74 2.17 -5.28
C ALA A 33 5.27 1.91 -5.67
N THR A 34 5.02 0.91 -6.52
CA THR A 34 3.65 0.52 -6.90
C THR A 34 2.88 -0.01 -5.70
N ALA A 35 3.46 -0.94 -4.94
CA ALA A 35 2.83 -1.49 -3.73
C ALA A 35 2.57 -0.39 -2.67
N ALA A 36 3.50 0.55 -2.52
CA ALA A 36 3.33 1.69 -1.61
C ALA A 36 2.16 2.60 -2.03
N LEU A 37 1.98 2.82 -3.35
CA LEU A 37 0.86 3.61 -3.89
C LEU A 37 -0.48 2.89 -3.72
N GLU A 38 -0.52 1.58 -3.92
CA GLU A 38 -1.73 0.76 -3.67
C GLU A 38 -2.15 0.84 -2.20
N LEU A 39 -1.19 0.69 -1.27
CA LEU A 39 -1.46 0.85 0.15
C LEU A 39 -1.99 2.26 0.49
N LEU A 40 -1.47 3.31 -0.15
CA LEU A 40 -1.98 4.67 0.04
C LEU A 40 -3.41 4.83 -0.48
N HIS A 41 -3.77 4.19 -1.58
CA HIS A 41 -5.16 4.14 -2.07
C HIS A 41 -6.09 3.46 -1.05
N ASP A 42 -5.70 2.29 -0.54
CA ASP A 42 -6.50 1.56 0.45
C ASP A 42 -6.73 2.41 1.72
N ILE A 43 -5.66 3.04 2.23
CA ILE A 43 -5.75 3.93 3.39
C ILE A 43 -6.63 5.16 3.10
N TYR A 44 -6.53 5.73 1.90
CA TYR A 44 -7.36 6.86 1.49
C TYR A 44 -8.84 6.46 1.52
N ASP A 45 -9.19 5.33 0.90
CA ASP A 45 -10.57 4.85 0.83
C ASP A 45 -11.12 4.50 2.23
N ASP A 46 -10.32 3.87 3.08
CA ASP A 46 -10.68 3.58 4.47
C ASP A 46 -10.96 4.86 5.26
N ILE A 47 -10.09 5.88 5.14
CA ILE A 47 -10.30 7.19 5.79
C ILE A 47 -11.55 7.87 5.21
N HIS A 48 -11.75 7.80 3.89
CA HIS A 48 -12.88 8.42 3.20
C HIS A 48 -14.23 7.92 3.72
N GLN A 49 -14.31 6.62 4.05
CA GLN A 49 -15.52 5.99 4.59
C GLN A 49 -15.83 6.40 6.05
N ILE A 50 -14.88 7.00 6.77
CA ILE A 50 -15.10 7.42 8.17
C ILE A 50 -16.03 8.64 8.20
N GLY A 51 -17.22 8.46 8.77
CA GLY A 51 -18.21 9.52 8.91
C GLY A 51 -17.78 10.68 9.84
N PRO A 52 -18.44 11.84 9.73
CA PRO A 52 -18.01 13.10 10.36
C PRO A 52 -18.00 13.05 11.90
N MET A 53 -18.86 12.23 12.52
CA MET A 53 -18.87 12.04 13.98
C MET A 53 -17.59 11.35 14.47
N LEU A 54 -17.16 10.28 13.81
CA LEU A 54 -15.95 9.54 14.17
C LEU A 54 -14.69 10.36 13.88
N ARG A 55 -14.64 11.09 12.75
CA ARG A 55 -13.54 12.02 12.45
C ARG A 55 -13.34 13.06 13.56
N LYS A 56 -14.43 13.68 14.04
CA LYS A 56 -14.38 14.64 15.17
C LYS A 56 -13.88 13.98 16.46
N SER A 57 -14.36 12.77 16.76
CA SER A 57 -13.94 12.02 17.95
C SER A 57 -12.43 11.71 17.91
N ILE A 58 -11.94 11.16 16.80
CA ILE A 58 -10.51 10.82 16.60
C ILE A 58 -9.63 12.07 16.72
N ARG A 59 -10.04 13.20 16.12
CA ARG A 59 -9.31 14.47 16.27
C ARG A 59 -9.24 14.92 17.73
N LYS A 60 -10.33 14.78 18.49
CA LYS A 60 -10.40 15.24 19.88
C LYS A 60 -9.63 14.34 20.84
N GLU A 61 -9.78 13.02 20.70
CA GLU A 61 -9.28 12.04 21.66
C GLU A 61 -7.85 11.58 21.34
N ALA A 62 -7.48 11.53 20.06
CA ALA A 62 -6.16 11.04 19.61
C ALA A 62 -5.27 12.13 19.00
N GLN A 63 -5.75 13.39 18.92
CA GLN A 63 -5.05 14.52 18.27
C GLN A 63 -4.65 14.21 16.82
N LEU A 64 -5.40 13.32 16.16
CA LEU A 64 -5.13 12.86 14.80
C LEU A 64 -6.10 13.51 13.83
N ASP A 65 -5.58 14.30 12.90
CA ASP A 65 -6.37 14.98 11.88
C ASP A 65 -6.46 14.14 10.60
N LEU A 66 -7.52 13.34 10.50
CA LEU A 66 -7.79 12.50 9.34
C LEU A 66 -8.01 13.30 8.05
N ASP A 67 -8.61 14.50 8.12
CA ASP A 67 -8.81 15.35 6.94
C ASP A 67 -7.45 15.81 6.37
N LYS A 68 -6.49 16.11 7.26
CA LYS A 68 -5.13 16.49 6.85
C LYS A 68 -4.38 15.32 6.23
N ILE A 69 -4.56 14.10 6.75
CA ILE A 69 -3.91 12.90 6.21
C ILE A 69 -4.51 12.57 4.83
N GLU A 70 -5.83 12.56 4.72
CA GLU A 70 -6.55 12.29 3.46
C GLU A 70 -6.10 13.24 2.35
N ARG A 71 -6.01 14.56 2.63
CA ARG A 71 -5.51 15.55 1.65
C ARG A 71 -4.08 15.28 1.19
N ARG A 72 -3.17 14.93 2.10
CA ARG A 72 -1.78 14.63 1.75
C ARG A 72 -1.66 13.38 0.90
N ILE A 73 -2.49 12.37 1.18
CA ILE A 73 -2.56 11.17 0.36
C ILE A 73 -3.12 11.51 -1.03
N GLU A 74 -4.21 12.28 -1.09
CA GLU A 74 -4.82 12.73 -2.35
C GLU A 74 -3.81 13.51 -3.22
N GLU A 75 -3.01 14.40 -2.63
CA GLU A 75 -1.94 15.11 -3.33
C GLU A 75 -0.94 14.13 -3.96
N ILE A 76 -0.44 13.15 -3.20
CA ILE A 76 0.52 12.15 -3.71
C ILE A 76 -0.09 11.35 -4.87
N LEU A 77 -1.35 10.93 -4.74
CA LEU A 77 -2.03 10.12 -5.75
C LEU A 77 -2.32 10.93 -7.03
N LYS A 78 -2.70 12.21 -6.91
CA LYS A 78 -2.95 13.10 -8.05
C LYS A 78 -1.70 13.39 -8.86
N HIS A 79 -0.53 13.55 -8.22
CA HIS A 79 0.72 13.77 -8.94
C HIS A 79 1.09 12.60 -9.86
N LYS A 80 0.55 11.39 -9.66
CA LYS A 80 0.73 10.25 -10.58
C LYS A 80 -0.13 10.35 -11.86
N VAL A 81 -1.22 11.12 -11.83
CA VAL A 81 -2.17 11.22 -12.95
C VAL A 81 -1.68 12.19 -14.03
N GLU A 82 -0.72 13.07 -13.73
CA GLU A 82 -0.22 14.10 -14.64
C GLU A 82 1.04 13.71 -15.45
N PHE A 83 1.40 12.43 -15.52
CA PHE A 83 2.56 11.94 -16.29
C PHE A 83 2.17 11.04 -17.47
#